data_AF-A0A267MQ37-F1
#
_entry.id   AF-A0A267MQ37-F1
#
_cell.length_a   1.000
_cell.length_b   1.000
_cell.length_c   1.000
_cell.angle_alpha   90.00
_cell.angle_beta   90.00
_cell.angle_gamma   90.00
#
_symmetry.space_group_name_H-M   'P 1'
#
loop_
_entity.id
_entity.type
_entity.pdbx_description
1 polymer ?
#
loop_
_entity_poly.entity_id
_entity_poly.type
_entity_poly.pdbx_seq_one_letter_code
_entity_poly.pdbx_strand_id
1 'polypeptide(L)'
;MIATHPHEDHIGGLDNILNAFSVEQIIDSRDIHTSKTYTEYINAVAIEKKNGAKCFLDTDATFDLANGINFKVIELGDGYKNTNNNSVVAMLDYNNAEILFTGDLESDVEIPNLAKFTDIELFKVGHPGSRTATSQEFYTKRF
;
A
#
# COMPACT_ATOMS: atom_id res chain seq x y z
N MET A 1 2.98 6.90 7.34
CA MET A 1 1.66 6.80 6.69
C MET A 1 1.82 6.13 5.34
N ILE A 2 0.85 5.33 4.92
CA ILE A 2 0.87 4.65 3.62
C ILE A 2 -0.44 4.96 2.89
N ALA A 3 -0.33 5.41 1.65
CA ALA A 3 -1.43 5.57 0.72
C ALA A 3 -1.25 4.54 -0.41
N THR A 4 -2.13 3.55 -0.48
CA THR A 4 -1.99 2.40 -1.39
C THR A 4 -2.06 2.83 -2.86
N HIS A 5 -3.12 3.52 -3.26
CA HIS A 5 -3.31 4.03 -4.61
C HIS A 5 -4.32 5.21 -4.58
N PRO A 6 -4.44 6.03 -5.64
CA PRO A 6 -5.12 7.34 -5.56
C PRO A 6 -6.67 7.31 -5.59
N HIS A 7 -7.32 6.16 -5.43
CA HIS A 7 -8.79 6.10 -5.35
C HIS A 7 -9.32 6.68 -4.04
N GLU A 8 -10.52 7.28 -4.10
CA GLU A 8 -11.10 8.05 -3.01
C GLU A 8 -11.33 7.22 -1.73
N ASP A 9 -11.70 5.96 -1.86
CA ASP A 9 -11.90 5.04 -0.74
C ASP A 9 -10.58 4.60 -0.06
N HIS A 10 -9.42 4.96 -0.63
CA HIS A 10 -8.10 4.71 -0.06
C HIS A 10 -7.42 5.99 0.45
N ILE A 11 -7.55 7.12 -0.27
CA ILE A 11 -6.89 8.39 0.10
C ILE A 11 -7.84 9.46 0.67
N GLY A 12 -9.15 9.24 0.65
CA GLY A 12 -10.15 10.30 0.87
C GLY A 12 -10.23 10.92 2.25
N GLY A 13 -9.55 10.34 3.25
CA GLY A 13 -9.38 10.94 4.57
C GLY A 13 -7.96 11.38 4.89
N LEU A 14 -6.98 11.12 4.01
CA LEU A 14 -5.57 11.28 4.35
C LEU A 14 -5.13 12.74 4.40
N ASP A 15 -5.77 13.63 3.64
CA ASP A 15 -5.56 15.07 3.75
C ASP A 15 -5.92 15.58 5.17
N ASN A 16 -7.03 15.10 5.73
CA ASN A 16 -7.44 15.42 7.10
C ASN A 16 -6.45 14.89 8.13
N ILE A 17 -5.88 13.70 7.92
CA ILE A 17 -4.83 13.14 8.78
C ILE A 17 -3.57 14.01 8.73
N LEU A 18 -3.11 14.39 7.54
CA LEU A 18 -1.92 15.23 7.35
C LEU A 18 -2.13 16.66 7.90
N ASN A 19 -3.37 17.15 7.95
CA ASN A 19 -3.70 18.42 8.59
C ASN A 19 -3.76 18.34 10.13
N ALA A 20 -4.10 17.16 10.67
CA ALA A 20 -4.31 16.97 12.11
C ALA A 20 -3.05 16.46 12.84
N PHE A 21 -2.17 15.75 12.15
CA PHE A 21 -0.98 15.11 12.72
C PHE A 21 0.25 15.41 11.88
N SER A 22 1.39 15.63 12.54
CA SER A 22 2.68 15.68 11.84
C SER A 22 3.09 14.26 11.45
N VAL A 23 3.38 14.06 10.16
CA VAL A 23 3.73 12.74 9.62
C VAL A 23 5.18 12.76 9.16
N GLU A 24 6.02 11.97 9.82
CA GLU A 24 7.46 11.94 9.51
C GLU A 24 7.79 11.24 8.18
N GLN A 25 7.00 10.23 7.82
CA GLN A 25 7.23 9.38 6.66
C GLN A 25 5.93 9.06 5.92
N ILE A 26 5.95 9.22 4.61
CA ILE A 26 4.83 8.96 3.70
C ILE A 26 5.31 8.01 2.61
N ILE A 27 4.56 6.94 2.38
CA ILE A 27 4.79 5.96 1.32
C ILE A 27 3.56 6.00 0.42
N ASP A 28 3.74 6.23 -0.87
CA ASP A 28 2.69 6.14 -1.88
C ASP A 28 3.22 5.55 -3.18
N SER A 29 2.30 5.04 -4.01
CA SER A 29 2.64 4.42 -5.29
C SER A 29 2.99 5.43 -6.40
N ARG A 30 2.86 6.72 -6.11
CA ARG A 30 3.03 7.84 -7.05
C ARG A 30 2.19 7.78 -8.33
N ASP A 31 1.20 6.89 -8.39
CA ASP A 31 0.24 6.88 -9.49
C ASP A 31 -0.57 8.18 -9.47
N ILE A 32 -0.77 8.76 -10.65
CA ILE A 32 -1.37 10.09 -10.80
C ILE A 32 -2.85 9.93 -11.12
N HIS A 33 -3.66 10.72 -10.42
CA HIS A 33 -5.09 10.80 -10.68
C HIS A 33 -5.53 12.25 -10.88
N THR A 34 -6.76 12.47 -11.35
CA THR A 34 -7.31 13.81 -11.64
C THR A 34 -8.49 14.18 -10.75
N SER A 35 -8.85 13.31 -9.80
CA SER A 35 -9.93 13.58 -8.85
C SER A 35 -9.58 14.75 -7.92
N LYS A 36 -10.64 15.39 -7.43
CA LYS A 36 -10.52 16.41 -6.37
C LYS A 36 -9.80 15.83 -5.15
N THR A 37 -10.18 14.62 -4.73
CA THR A 37 -9.59 13.90 -3.60
C THR A 37 -8.09 13.71 -3.76
N TYR A 38 -7.63 13.29 -4.93
CA TYR A 38 -6.19 13.17 -5.20
C TYR A 38 -5.50 14.52 -5.09
N THR A 39 -6.07 15.57 -5.69
CA THR A 39 -5.51 16.93 -5.61
C THR A 39 -5.37 17.42 -4.16
N GLU A 40 -6.38 17.20 -3.33
CA GLU A 40 -6.35 17.54 -1.90
C GLU A 40 -5.25 16.76 -1.16
N TYR A 41 -5.15 15.45 -1.40
CA TYR A 41 -4.10 14.60 -0.86
C TYR A 41 -2.69 15.09 -1.23
N ILE A 42 -2.38 15.30 -2.52
CA ILE A 42 -1.01 15.68 -2.91
C ILE A 42 -0.64 17.05 -2.34
N ASN A 43 -1.59 17.99 -2.27
CA ASN A 43 -1.36 19.30 -1.68
C ASN A 43 -1.00 19.18 -0.20
N ALA A 44 -1.71 18.33 0.56
CA ALA A 44 -1.39 18.05 1.95
C ALA A 44 -0.01 17.39 2.11
N VAL A 45 0.31 16.41 1.25
CA VAL A 45 1.65 15.77 1.20
C VAL A 45 2.74 16.82 0.92
N ALA A 46 2.52 17.73 -0.02
CA ALA A 46 3.47 18.77 -0.36
C ALA A 46 3.74 19.74 0.80
N ILE A 47 2.73 19.99 1.66
CA ILE A 47 2.90 20.77 2.89
C ILE A 47 3.75 20.00 3.89
N GLU A 48 3.43 18.73 4.16
CA GLU A 48 4.21 17.91 5.10
C GLU A 48 5.67 17.72 4.65
N LYS A 49 5.92 17.59 3.34
CA LYS A 49 7.29 17.58 2.80
C LYS A 49 8.05 18.86 3.10
N LYS A 50 7.40 20.03 3.02
CA LYS A 50 8.02 21.32 3.39
C LYS A 50 8.30 21.38 4.90
N ASN A 51 7.51 20.69 5.70
CA ASN A 51 7.70 20.55 7.15
C ASN A 51 8.76 19.49 7.53
N GLY A 52 9.34 18.78 6.55
CA GLY A 52 10.44 17.83 6.75
C GLY A 52 10.06 16.35 6.61
N ALA A 53 8.81 16.04 6.24
CA ALA A 53 8.39 14.66 5.99
C ALA A 53 9.18 14.03 4.85
N LYS A 54 9.59 12.77 5.03
CA LYS A 54 10.24 11.96 3.99
C LYS A 54 9.18 11.22 3.18
N CYS A 55 9.26 11.33 1.85
CA CYS A 55 8.39 10.56 0.96
C CYS A 55 9.18 9.46 0.26
N PHE A 56 8.71 8.24 0.37
CA PHE A 56 9.30 7.06 -0.25
C PHE A 56 8.45 6.58 -1.42
N LEU A 57 9.10 5.90 -2.36
CA LEU A 57 8.40 5.02 -3.31
C LEU A 57 7.98 3.75 -2.59
N ASP A 58 7.10 3.00 -3.24
CA ASP A 58 6.76 1.63 -2.92
C ASP A 58 7.84 0.59 -3.29
N THR A 59 9.10 1.02 -3.31
CA THR A 59 10.27 0.13 -3.47
C THR A 59 10.45 -0.77 -2.26
N ASP A 60 11.01 -1.96 -2.50
CA ASP A 60 11.37 -2.93 -1.44
C ASP A 60 12.13 -2.24 -0.30
N ALA A 61 11.50 -2.17 0.86
CA ALA A 61 12.01 -1.46 2.02
C ALA A 61 11.47 -2.08 3.31
N THR A 62 12.24 -1.98 4.39
CA THR A 62 11.80 -2.40 5.73
C THR A 62 11.90 -1.21 6.68
N PHE A 63 10.81 -0.94 7.38
CA PHE A 63 10.66 0.12 8.35
C PHE A 63 10.50 -0.51 9.74
N ASP A 64 11.44 -0.24 10.64
CA ASP A 64 11.38 -0.66 12.03
C ASP A 64 10.42 0.27 12.79
N LEU A 65 9.32 -0.30 13.30
CA LEU A 65 8.31 0.41 14.10
C LEU A 65 8.52 0.22 15.62
N ALA A 66 9.70 -0.28 16.00
CA ALA A 66 10.11 -0.66 17.35
C ALA A 66 9.42 -1.92 17.89
N ASN A 67 9.95 -2.44 19.01
CA ASN A 67 9.44 -3.62 19.73
C ASN A 67 9.35 -4.89 18.87
N GLY A 68 10.22 -5.01 17.86
CA GLY A 68 10.24 -6.15 16.94
C GLY A 68 9.11 -6.12 15.90
N ILE A 69 8.41 -4.99 15.75
CA ILE A 69 7.42 -4.78 14.70
C ILE A 69 8.14 -4.20 13.48
N ASN A 70 8.12 -4.95 12.38
CA ASN A 70 8.64 -4.47 11.11
C ASN A 70 7.50 -4.28 10.12
N PHE A 71 7.61 -3.23 9.32
CA PHE A 71 6.74 -3.00 8.19
C PHE A 71 7.55 -3.09 6.90
N LYS A 72 7.26 -4.08 6.06
CA LYS A 72 7.95 -4.33 4.80
C LYS A 72 7.08 -3.83 3.65
N VAL A 73 7.64 -3.03 2.76
CA VAL A 73 7.03 -2.72 1.46
C VAL A 73 7.54 -3.75 0.46
N ILE A 74 6.63 -4.30 -0.35
CA ILE A 74 6.93 -5.30 -1.38
C ILE A 74 6.63 -4.68 -2.74
N GLU A 75 7.67 -4.40 -3.50
CA GLU A 75 7.60 -3.80 -4.84
C GLU A 75 7.04 -4.83 -5.84
N LEU A 76 5.96 -4.50 -6.55
CA LEU A 76 5.31 -5.39 -7.52
C LEU A 76 5.35 -4.87 -8.96
N GLY A 77 5.91 -3.68 -9.21
CA GLY A 77 5.95 -2.99 -10.49
C GLY A 77 5.07 -1.74 -10.50
N ASP A 78 5.32 -0.85 -11.47
CA ASP A 78 4.68 0.45 -11.61
C ASP A 78 4.10 0.68 -13.02
N GLY A 79 3.31 1.75 -13.16
CA GLY A 79 2.81 2.22 -14.46
C GLY A 79 1.73 1.34 -15.08
N TYR A 80 1.04 0.52 -14.28
CA TYR A 80 -0.11 -0.25 -14.75
C TYR A 80 -1.26 0.68 -15.14
N LYS A 81 -1.97 0.33 -16.22
CA LYS A 81 -3.15 1.09 -16.67
C LYS A 81 -4.30 1.03 -15.66
N ASN A 82 -4.42 -0.09 -14.95
CA ASN A 82 -5.36 -0.23 -13.86
C ASN A 82 -4.72 0.32 -12.58
N THR A 83 -5.25 1.43 -12.07
CA THR A 83 -4.74 2.11 -10.86
C THR A 83 -4.68 1.20 -9.63
N ASN A 84 -5.60 0.23 -9.53
CA ASN A 84 -5.59 -0.76 -8.45
C ASN A 84 -4.28 -1.57 -8.40
N ASN A 85 -3.69 -1.84 -9.56
CA ASN A 85 -2.46 -2.61 -9.68
C ASN A 85 -1.19 -1.82 -9.38
N ASN A 86 -1.32 -0.50 -9.25
CA ASN A 86 -0.29 0.35 -8.66
C ASN A 86 -0.53 0.48 -7.13
N SER A 87 -1.14 -0.50 -6.46
CA SER A 87 -1.30 -0.47 -5.00
C SER A 87 0.04 -0.71 -4.31
N VAL A 88 0.41 0.14 -3.36
CA VAL A 88 1.51 -0.17 -2.42
C VAL A 88 1.14 -1.44 -1.65
N VAL A 89 1.93 -2.49 -1.81
CA VAL A 89 1.77 -3.75 -1.09
C VAL A 89 2.72 -3.80 0.09
N ALA A 90 2.19 -4.26 1.21
CA ALA A 90 2.90 -4.20 2.48
C ALA A 90 2.66 -5.39 3.39
N MET A 91 3.68 -5.75 4.16
CA MET A 91 3.64 -6.80 5.17
C MET A 91 3.98 -6.23 6.54
N LEU A 92 3.13 -6.49 7.53
CA LEU A 92 3.48 -6.32 8.94
C LEU A 92 4.06 -7.63 9.46
N ASP A 93 5.28 -7.61 9.96
CA ASP A 93 5.97 -8.76 10.56
C ASP A 93 6.14 -8.51 12.06
N TYR A 94 5.55 -9.40 12.86
CA TYR A 94 5.65 -9.34 14.32
C TYR A 94 5.55 -10.74 14.96
N ASN A 95 6.57 -11.13 15.74
CA ASN A 95 6.59 -12.39 16.50
C ASN A 95 6.26 -13.65 15.68
N ASN A 96 6.81 -13.75 14.46
CA ASN A 96 6.53 -14.83 13.50
C ASN A 96 5.07 -14.86 13.01
N ALA A 97 4.38 -13.72 13.06
CA ALA A 97 3.11 -13.53 12.37
C ALA A 97 3.27 -12.42 11.33
N GLU A 98 3.06 -12.78 10.07
CA GLU A 98 3.04 -11.87 8.94
C GLU A 98 1.59 -11.56 8.51
N ILE A 99 1.29 -10.27 8.40
CA ILE A 99 -0.01 -9.76 7.96
C ILE A 99 0.18 -8.99 6.66
N LEU A 100 -0.38 -9.51 5.56
CA LEU A 100 -0.26 -8.90 4.24
C LEU A 100 -1.44 -7.97 3.95
N PHE A 101 -1.10 -6.75 3.50
CA PHE A 101 -2.00 -5.72 3.01
C PHE A 101 -1.69 -5.43 1.54
N THR A 102 -2.63 -5.71 0.65
CA THR A 102 -2.44 -5.57 -0.81
C THR A 102 -3.12 -4.36 -1.42
N GLY A 103 -3.79 -3.52 -0.62
CA GLY A 103 -4.67 -2.48 -1.16
C GLY A 103 -5.76 -3.11 -2.02
N ASP A 104 -5.84 -2.71 -3.28
CA ASP A 104 -6.78 -3.27 -4.25
C ASP A 104 -6.10 -4.07 -5.37
N LEU A 105 -4.87 -4.56 -5.14
CA LEU A 105 -4.12 -5.39 -6.09
C LEU A 105 -5.03 -6.46 -6.73
N GLU A 106 -5.03 -6.55 -8.05
CA GLU A 106 -5.80 -7.55 -8.79
C GLU A 106 -4.93 -8.74 -9.24
N SER A 107 -5.61 -9.82 -9.62
CA SER A 107 -5.01 -11.11 -9.99
C SER A 107 -3.95 -11.04 -11.11
N ASP A 108 -4.00 -10.04 -12.00
CA ASP A 108 -3.05 -9.88 -13.10
C ASP A 108 -1.65 -9.44 -12.64
N VAL A 109 -1.54 -8.77 -11.49
CA VAL A 109 -0.25 -8.48 -10.84
C VAL A 109 0.02 -9.43 -9.67
N GLU A 110 -1.01 -9.89 -8.96
CA GLU A 110 -0.88 -10.86 -7.87
C GLU A 110 -0.28 -12.19 -8.34
N ILE A 111 -0.83 -12.81 -9.39
CA ILE A 111 -0.44 -14.16 -9.84
C ILE A 111 1.04 -14.23 -10.24
N PRO A 112 1.57 -13.32 -11.09
CA PRO A 112 2.99 -13.33 -11.46
C PRO A 112 3.93 -13.12 -10.27
N ASN A 113 3.45 -12.47 -9.19
CA ASN A 113 4.24 -12.14 -8.02
C ASN A 113 4.04 -13.08 -6.83
N LEU A 114 3.27 -14.17 -6.96
CA LEU A 114 2.95 -15.09 -5.87
C LEU A 114 4.19 -15.57 -5.09
N ALA A 115 5.34 -15.71 -5.75
CA ALA A 115 6.59 -16.14 -5.12
C ALA A 115 7.12 -15.16 -4.06
N LYS A 116 6.73 -13.87 -4.11
CA LYS A 116 7.10 -12.84 -3.13
C LYS A 116 6.28 -12.89 -1.84
N PHE A 117 5.17 -13.62 -1.86
CA PHE A 117 4.28 -13.79 -0.72
C PHE A 117 4.57 -15.15 -0.07
N THR A 118 5.30 -15.17 1.05
CA THR A 118 5.65 -16.36 1.83
C THR A 118 5.21 -16.16 3.28
N ASP A 119 4.99 -17.25 4.02
CA ASP A 119 4.77 -17.23 5.49
C ASP A 119 3.65 -16.27 5.98
N ILE A 120 2.54 -16.14 5.25
CA ILE A 120 1.42 -15.25 5.61
C ILE A 120 0.42 -15.93 6.56
N GLU A 121 0.35 -15.47 7.81
CA GLU A 121 -0.68 -15.89 8.77
C GLU A 121 -2.03 -15.22 8.55
N LEU A 122 -2.03 -13.94 8.16
CA LEU A 122 -3.26 -13.17 7.92
C LEU A 122 -3.17 -12.36 6.64
N PHE A 123 -4.21 -12.47 5.81
CA PHE A 123 -4.31 -11.75 4.56
C PHE A 123 -5.55 -10.86 4.54
N LYS A 124 -5.35 -9.55 4.30
CA LYS A 124 -6.45 -8.67 3.93
C LYS A 124 -6.70 -8.82 2.43
N VAL A 125 -7.85 -9.38 2.08
CA VAL A 125 -8.28 -9.55 0.68
C VAL A 125 -8.25 -8.21 -0.06
N GLY A 126 -7.67 -8.23 -1.27
CA GLY A 126 -7.64 -7.07 -2.14
C GLY A 126 -9.03 -6.73 -2.66
N HIS A 127 -9.32 -5.45 -2.89
CA HIS A 127 -10.49 -4.96 -3.64
C HIS A 127 -11.82 -5.71 -3.38
N PRO A 128 -12.33 -5.70 -2.14
CA PRO A 128 -13.47 -6.53 -1.75
C PRO A 128 -14.69 -6.29 -2.63
N GLY A 129 -15.23 -7.36 -3.23
CA GLY A 129 -16.40 -7.32 -4.11
C GLY A 129 -16.08 -7.33 -5.62
N SER A 130 -14.80 -7.24 -6.01
CA SER A 130 -14.39 -7.45 -7.39
C SER A 130 -14.23 -8.93 -7.74
N ARG A 131 -14.53 -9.29 -8.99
CA ARG A 131 -14.27 -10.63 -9.55
C ARG A 131 -12.77 -10.89 -9.80
N THR A 132 -11.96 -9.83 -9.82
CA THR A 132 -10.53 -9.86 -10.14
C THR A 132 -9.63 -9.61 -8.94
N ALA A 133 -10.23 -9.40 -7.76
CA ALA A 133 -9.58 -9.06 -6.49
C ALA A 133 -8.47 -10.02 -6.05
N THR A 134 -8.81 -11.27 -5.74
CA THR A 134 -7.85 -12.27 -5.25
C THR A 134 -8.06 -13.56 -6.01
N SER A 135 -6.96 -14.12 -6.52
CA SER A 135 -6.97 -15.37 -7.29
C SER A 135 -7.21 -16.60 -6.40
N GLN A 136 -7.71 -17.68 -7.00
CA GLN A 136 -7.86 -18.95 -6.29
C GLN A 136 -6.49 -19.53 -5.91
N GLU A 137 -5.49 -19.26 -6.73
CA GLU A 137 -4.08 -19.61 -6.56
C GLU A 137 -3.52 -18.99 -5.28
N PHE A 138 -3.85 -17.73 -4.98
CA PHE A 138 -3.46 -17.08 -3.73
C PHE A 138 -4.09 -17.78 -2.51
N TYR A 139 -5.40 -18.05 -2.53
CA TYR A 139 -6.08 -18.73 -1.41
C TYR A 139 -5.59 -20.14 -1.15
N THR A 140 -5.15 -20.85 -2.20
CA THR A 140 -4.70 -22.25 -2.09
C THR A 140 -3.21 -22.38 -1.81
N LYS A 141 -2.48 -21.27 -1.81
CA LYS A 141 -1.08 -21.25 -1.43
C LYS A 141 -0.95 -21.68 0.03
N ARG A 142 -0.10 -22.68 0.25
CA ARG A 142 0.39 -23.00 1.59
C ARG A 142 1.59 -22.12 1.84
N PHE A 143 1.44 -21.21 2.79
CA PHE A 143 2.50 -20.43 3.37
C PHE A 143 3.23 -21.32 4.38
#